data_AF-A0A6A5HFZ0-F1
#
_entry.id   AF-A0A6A5HFZ0-F1
#
_cell.length_a   1.000
_cell.length_b   1.000
_cell.length_c   1.000
_cell.angle_alpha   90.00
_cell.angle_beta   90.00
_cell.angle_gamma   90.00
#
_symmetry.space_group_name_H-M   'P 1'
#
loop_
_entity.id
_entity.type
_entity.pdbx_description
1 polymer ?
#
loop_
_entity_poly.entity_id
_entity_poly.type
_entity_poly.pdbx_seq_one_letter_code
_entity_poly.pdbx_strand_id
1 'polypeptide(L)'
;MFGLWYEVIIGKLITMAYQLTIIVPNVKVNKFYALWANDPDEMLAVDSLVGLELLILAGFIQSHYLFSIIFGAIAHCIERTIASLLIDNYETNTQLYIPISLTLFTQFMAISISYAVLFDKLGIVILNILWISTCVISIVLFFWLKHTNEKWLQEMESPRRKRSFTVSQRFQVKENIRALKLGKRLVFCVLGTMVVSGTGIILVIQEWIPQFLCHFVENCVFLNPLWICPVFMYSLPAWKEQFKKAFPSLAWIKRERKLGVVNVEPVEDVKKKRISMETDVHFIQLNEFWT
;
A
#
# COMPACT_ATOMS: atom_id res chain seq x y z
N MET A 1 -0.27 9.49 -0.40
CA MET A 1 0.07 8.55 0.69
C MET A 1 0.58 9.30 1.92
N PHE A 2 1.76 9.94 1.92
CA PHE A 2 2.26 10.62 3.12
C PHE A 2 1.40 11.81 3.60
N GLY A 3 0.83 12.62 2.69
CA GLY A 3 -0.12 13.68 3.06
C GLY A 3 -1.33 13.15 3.83
N LEU A 4 -2.03 12.15 3.27
CA LEU A 4 -3.14 11.45 3.92
C LEU A 4 -2.75 10.84 5.28
N TRP A 5 -1.49 10.40 5.43
CA TRP A 5 -1.01 9.86 6.70
C TRP A 5 -0.84 10.94 7.78
N TYR A 6 -0.34 12.12 7.42
CA TYR A 6 -0.29 13.25 8.35
C TYR A 6 -1.70 13.73 8.73
N GLU A 7 -2.62 13.75 7.77
CA GLU A 7 -4.03 14.09 8.01
C GLU A 7 -4.66 13.15 9.06
N VAL A 8 -4.48 11.83 8.91
CA VAL A 8 -5.05 10.89 9.89
C VAL A 8 -4.40 10.97 11.27
N ILE A 9 -3.09 11.29 11.35
CA ILE A 9 -2.43 11.53 12.63
C ILE A 9 -3.06 12.74 13.33
N ILE A 10 -3.28 13.84 12.60
CA ILE A 10 -3.94 15.05 13.15
C ILE A 10 -5.36 14.68 13.61
N GLY A 11 -6.14 13.99 12.78
CA GLY A 11 -7.47 13.53 13.14
C GLY A 11 -7.47 12.67 14.40
N LYS A 12 -6.52 11.74 14.52
CA LYS A 12 -6.41 10.86 15.68
C LYS A 12 -6.03 11.62 16.95
N LEU A 13 -5.12 12.59 16.87
CA LEU A 13 -4.75 13.46 17.99
C LEU A 13 -5.95 14.27 18.50
N ILE A 14 -6.79 14.78 17.59
CA ILE A 14 -8.02 15.49 17.96
C ILE A 14 -8.97 14.55 18.70
N THR A 15 -9.26 13.36 18.15
CA THR A 15 -10.13 12.38 18.84
C THR A 15 -9.57 11.98 20.21
N MET A 16 -8.26 11.76 20.32
CA MET A 16 -7.61 11.46 21.61
C MET A 16 -7.77 12.61 22.62
N ALA A 17 -7.69 13.88 22.18
CA ALA A 17 -7.88 15.03 23.06
C ALA A 17 -9.30 15.09 23.65
N TYR A 18 -10.32 14.71 22.88
CA TYR A 18 -11.69 14.55 23.37
C TYR A 18 -11.83 13.34 24.31
N GLN A 19 -11.21 12.20 23.98
CA GLN A 19 -11.25 10.98 24.82
C GLN A 19 -10.57 11.17 26.19
N LEU A 20 -9.46 11.91 26.22
CA LEU A 20 -8.72 12.23 27.45
C LEU A 20 -9.33 13.41 28.21
N THR A 21 -10.49 13.94 27.78
CA THR A 21 -11.17 15.10 28.36
C THR A 21 -10.32 16.37 28.43
N ILE A 22 -9.25 16.45 27.61
CA ILE A 22 -8.43 17.67 27.44
C ILE A 22 -9.28 18.76 26.77
N ILE A 23 -10.12 18.33 25.81
CA ILE A 23 -11.19 19.15 25.23
C ILE A 23 -12.50 18.61 25.77
N VAL A 24 -13.25 19.44 26.50
CA VAL A 24 -14.55 19.05 27.06
C VAL A 24 -15.62 19.28 26.00
N PRO A 25 -16.30 18.23 25.51
CA PRO A 25 -17.42 18.41 24.60
C PRO A 25 -18.59 19.08 25.31
N ASN A 26 -19.35 19.91 24.59
CA ASN A 26 -20.61 20.50 25.09
C ASN A 26 -21.72 19.45 25.32
N VAL A 27 -21.46 18.18 24.99
CA VAL A 27 -22.39 17.05 25.11
C VAL A 27 -21.76 15.96 25.98
N LYS A 28 -22.54 15.33 26.87
CA LYS A 28 -22.07 14.20 27.69
C LYS A 28 -21.85 12.97 26.80
N VAL A 29 -20.59 12.60 26.59
CA VAL A 29 -20.20 11.38 25.88
C VAL A 29 -20.10 10.23 26.89
N ASN A 30 -21.03 9.27 26.84
CA ASN A 30 -21.09 8.17 27.80
C ASN A 30 -20.10 7.03 27.50
N LYS A 31 -19.75 6.79 26.23
CA LYS A 31 -18.82 5.74 25.80
C LYS A 31 -17.86 6.29 24.73
N PHE A 32 -16.58 6.41 25.06
CA PHE A 32 -15.53 6.84 24.12
C PHE A 32 -14.93 5.70 23.27
N TYR A 33 -15.32 4.45 23.57
CA TYR A 33 -14.77 3.23 22.98
C TYR A 33 -15.71 2.56 21.98
N ALA A 34 -16.91 3.09 21.74
CA ALA A 34 -17.88 2.49 20.82
C ALA A 34 -17.49 2.81 19.37
N LEU A 35 -17.13 1.77 18.60
CA LEU A 35 -16.68 1.88 17.20
C LEU A 35 -17.88 1.96 16.24
N TRP A 36 -18.96 1.27 16.58
CA TRP A 36 -20.23 1.25 15.87
C TRP A 36 -21.36 0.96 16.87
N ALA A 37 -22.53 1.58 16.70
CA ALA A 37 -23.74 1.28 17.47
C ALA A 37 -24.89 1.05 16.47
N ASN A 38 -25.61 -0.06 16.61
CA ASN A 38 -26.79 -0.34 15.79
C ASN A 38 -28.08 0.19 16.43
N ASP A 39 -28.06 0.42 17.73
CA ASP A 39 -29.20 0.93 18.49
C ASP A 39 -29.16 2.47 18.50
N PRO A 40 -30.18 3.15 17.94
CA PRO A 40 -30.30 4.60 18.00
C PRO A 40 -30.22 5.15 19.43
N ASP A 41 -30.65 4.38 20.43
CA ASP A 41 -30.63 4.79 21.84
C ASP A 41 -29.20 4.79 22.44
N GLU A 42 -28.26 4.05 21.83
CA GLU A 42 -26.84 4.10 22.17
C GLU A 42 -26.07 5.19 21.40
N MET A 43 -26.67 5.75 20.34
CA MET A 43 -26.08 6.81 19.55
C MET A 43 -26.22 8.16 20.27
N LEU A 44 -25.21 9.00 20.13
CA LEU A 44 -25.24 10.34 20.72
C LEU A 44 -26.19 11.22 19.90
N ALA A 45 -27.40 11.47 20.41
CA ALA A 45 -28.32 12.42 19.81
C ALA A 45 -27.77 13.84 19.98
N VAL A 46 -27.46 14.50 18.86
CA VAL A 46 -26.91 15.85 18.82
C VAL A 46 -27.97 16.81 18.30
N ASP A 47 -28.50 17.67 19.17
CA ASP A 47 -29.46 18.72 18.77
C ASP A 47 -28.78 19.88 18.02
N SER A 48 -27.46 20.05 18.18
CA SER A 48 -26.67 21.10 17.54
C SER A 48 -25.22 20.68 17.33
N LEU A 49 -24.69 20.94 16.12
CA LEU A 49 -23.30 20.65 15.76
C LEU A 49 -22.29 21.64 16.38
N VAL A 50 -22.77 22.69 17.05
CA VAL A 50 -21.94 23.76 17.60
C VAL A 50 -21.07 23.25 18.75
N GLY A 51 -19.76 23.35 18.60
CA GLY A 51 -18.75 22.83 19.55
C GLY A 51 -18.31 21.39 19.29
N LEU A 52 -18.86 20.72 18.27
CA LEU A 52 -18.46 19.38 17.82
C LEU A 52 -17.71 19.41 16.48
N GLU A 53 -17.48 20.59 15.90
CA GLU A 53 -16.94 20.74 14.55
C GLU A 53 -15.58 20.06 14.40
N LEU A 54 -14.71 20.19 15.40
CA LEU A 54 -13.40 19.54 15.43
C LEU A 54 -13.50 18.01 15.50
N LEU A 55 -14.45 17.49 16.27
CA LEU A 55 -14.67 16.04 16.38
C LEU A 55 -15.24 15.46 15.08
N ILE A 56 -16.17 16.18 14.45
CA ILE A 56 -16.75 15.83 13.15
C ILE A 56 -15.66 15.83 12.07
N LEU A 57 -14.82 16.86 12.05
CA LEU A 57 -13.68 16.94 11.12
C LEU A 57 -12.70 15.79 11.35
N ALA A 58 -12.39 15.47 12.61
CA ALA A 58 -11.51 14.36 12.96
C ALA A 58 -12.07 13.00 12.49
N GLY A 59 -13.37 12.75 12.72
CA GLY A 59 -14.05 11.54 12.25
C GLY A 59 -14.09 11.44 10.73
N PHE A 60 -14.32 12.56 10.04
CA PHE A 60 -14.29 12.64 8.57
C PHE A 60 -12.89 12.29 8.03
N ILE A 61 -11.84 12.92 8.55
CA ILE A 61 -10.46 12.70 8.07
C ILE A 61 -10.03 11.25 8.32
N GLN A 62 -10.37 10.67 9.47
CA GLN A 62 -10.08 9.26 9.76
C GLN A 62 -10.80 8.30 8.80
N SER A 63 -12.07 8.57 8.52
CA SER A 63 -12.85 7.79 7.54
C SER A 63 -12.28 7.93 6.13
N HIS A 64 -11.93 9.16 5.73
CA HIS A 64 -11.35 9.45 4.42
C HIS A 64 -10.03 8.75 4.20
N TYR A 65 -9.19 8.68 5.23
CA TYR A 65 -7.96 7.89 5.19
C TYR A 65 -8.23 6.40 4.98
N LEU A 66 -9.17 5.82 5.74
CA LEU A 66 -9.53 4.41 5.65
C LEU A 66 -10.00 4.03 4.24
N PHE A 67 -10.95 4.79 3.69
CA PHE A 67 -11.45 4.54 2.33
C PHE A 67 -10.43 4.87 1.24
N SER A 68 -9.54 5.84 1.46
CA SER A 68 -8.42 6.10 0.55
C SER A 68 -7.46 4.92 0.45
N ILE A 69 -7.19 4.20 1.53
CA ILE A 69 -6.40 2.97 1.49
C ILE A 69 -7.13 1.88 0.70
N ILE A 70 -8.42 1.67 1.00
CA ILE A 70 -9.23 0.65 0.33
C ILE A 70 -9.28 0.88 -1.17
N PHE A 71 -9.72 2.07 -1.61
CA PHE A 71 -9.81 2.40 -3.03
C PHE A 71 -8.43 2.55 -3.70
N GLY A 72 -7.42 3.02 -2.96
CA GLY A 72 -6.05 3.11 -3.45
C GLY A 72 -5.45 1.75 -3.81
N ALA A 73 -5.76 0.70 -3.05
CA ALA A 73 -5.25 -0.65 -3.30
C ALA A 73 -5.77 -1.23 -4.62
N ILE A 74 -7.08 -1.13 -4.89
CA ILE A 74 -7.67 -1.59 -6.14
C ILE A 74 -7.24 -0.73 -7.33
N ALA A 75 -7.14 0.59 -7.14
CA ALA A 75 -6.64 1.50 -8.17
C ALA A 75 -5.22 1.16 -8.60
N HIS A 76 -4.34 0.87 -7.65
CA HIS A 76 -3.00 0.40 -7.99
C HIS A 76 -3.04 -0.88 -8.84
N CYS A 77 -3.90 -1.85 -8.52
CA CYS A 77 -4.03 -3.08 -9.30
C CYS A 77 -4.59 -2.83 -10.73
N ILE A 78 -5.54 -1.90 -10.87
CA ILE A 78 -6.12 -1.48 -12.15
C ILE A 78 -5.07 -0.77 -13.01
N GLU A 79 -4.31 0.17 -12.45
CA GLU A 79 -3.24 0.87 -13.17
C GLU A 79 -2.23 -0.13 -13.75
N ARG A 80 -1.74 -1.07 -12.93
CA ARG A 80 -0.80 -2.11 -13.38
C ARG A 80 -1.39 -3.04 -14.45
N THR A 81 -2.70 -3.30 -14.36
CA THR A 81 -3.46 -4.08 -15.36
C THR A 81 -3.51 -3.34 -16.70
N ILE A 82 -3.90 -2.07 -16.68
CA ILE A 82 -3.97 -1.23 -17.87
C ILE A 82 -2.58 -1.08 -18.50
N ALA A 83 -1.53 -0.87 -17.70
CA ALA A 83 -0.16 -0.77 -18.18
C ALA A 83 0.33 -2.07 -18.86
N SER A 84 -0.15 -3.24 -18.43
CA SER A 84 0.19 -4.52 -19.08
C SER A 84 -0.63 -4.78 -20.34
N LEU A 85 -1.87 -4.28 -20.41
CA LEU A 85 -2.73 -4.41 -21.59
C LEU A 85 -2.34 -3.45 -22.72
N LEU A 86 -1.91 -2.23 -22.38
CA LEU A 86 -1.51 -1.20 -23.34
C LEU A 86 -0.08 -1.38 -23.89
N ILE A 87 0.47 -2.60 -23.84
CA ILE A 87 1.85 -2.88 -24.23
C ILE A 87 2.17 -2.43 -25.67
N ASP A 88 1.19 -2.50 -26.56
CA ASP A 88 1.34 -2.12 -27.97
C ASP A 88 1.39 -0.59 -28.18
N ASN A 89 0.76 0.19 -27.29
CA ASN A 89 0.69 1.66 -27.39
C ASN A 89 1.56 2.38 -26.36
N TYR A 90 2.35 1.64 -25.58
CA TYR A 90 3.09 2.20 -24.45
C TYR A 90 4.20 3.17 -24.88
N GLU A 91 4.87 2.92 -26.01
CA GLU A 91 5.96 3.76 -26.51
C GLU A 91 5.52 5.16 -26.96
N THR A 92 4.27 5.29 -27.40
CA THR A 92 3.70 6.55 -27.86
C THR A 92 2.97 7.30 -26.75
N ASN A 93 2.70 6.63 -25.63
CA ASN A 93 1.79 7.12 -24.61
C ASN A 93 2.49 7.41 -23.28
N THR A 94 3.15 8.56 -23.20
CA THR A 94 3.72 9.12 -21.95
C THR A 94 2.66 9.72 -21.02
N GLN A 95 1.38 9.40 -21.23
CA GLN A 95 0.28 10.13 -20.63
C GLN A 95 0.02 9.72 -19.18
N LEU A 96 0.35 10.65 -18.27
CA LEU A 96 -0.01 10.61 -16.85
C LEU A 96 -1.52 10.67 -16.60
N TYR A 97 -2.37 10.78 -17.63
CA TYR A 97 -3.82 10.89 -17.48
C TYR A 97 -4.43 9.67 -16.80
N ILE A 98 -3.96 8.45 -17.09
CA ILE A 98 -4.52 7.22 -16.48
C ILE A 98 -4.37 7.24 -14.95
N PRO A 99 -3.15 7.37 -14.38
CA PRO A 99 -3.00 7.45 -12.92
C PRO A 99 -3.66 8.69 -12.32
N ILE A 100 -3.68 9.84 -13.02
CA ILE A 100 -4.36 11.06 -12.55
C ILE A 100 -5.87 10.84 -12.44
N SER A 101 -6.52 10.36 -13.51
CA SER A 101 -7.96 10.08 -13.55
C SER A 101 -8.36 9.04 -12.50
N LEU A 102 -7.56 8.00 -12.35
CA LEU A 102 -7.78 6.97 -11.34
C LEU A 102 -7.66 7.53 -9.92
N THR A 103 -6.67 8.39 -9.68
CA THR A 103 -6.50 9.08 -8.39
C THR A 103 -7.70 9.97 -8.09
N LEU A 104 -8.14 10.80 -9.04
CA LEU A 104 -9.32 11.66 -8.88
C LEU A 104 -10.58 10.86 -8.56
N PHE A 105 -10.80 9.75 -9.29
CA PHE A 105 -11.93 8.86 -9.04
C PHE A 105 -11.88 8.24 -7.64
N THR A 106 -10.72 7.72 -7.22
CA THR A 106 -10.58 7.11 -5.89
C THR A 106 -10.78 8.10 -4.76
N GLN A 107 -10.31 9.35 -4.91
CA GLN A 107 -10.48 10.39 -3.92
C GLN A 107 -11.93 10.86 -3.85
N PHE A 108 -12.60 11.01 -4.99
CA PHE A 108 -14.03 11.30 -5.04
C PHE A 108 -14.86 10.23 -4.32
N MET A 109 -14.57 8.95 -4.58
CA MET A 109 -15.24 7.83 -3.90
C MET A 109 -14.93 7.81 -2.40
N ALA A 110 -13.68 8.01 -2.00
CA ALA A 110 -13.29 8.05 -0.59
C ALA A 110 -14.00 9.17 0.18
N ILE A 111 -14.05 10.37 -0.39
CA ILE A 111 -14.76 11.53 0.21
C ILE A 111 -16.26 11.24 0.32
N SER A 112 -16.88 10.71 -0.75
CA SER A 112 -18.31 10.43 -0.79
C SER A 112 -18.73 9.39 0.25
N ILE A 113 -17.97 8.29 0.37
CA ILE A 113 -18.26 7.24 1.36
C ILE A 113 -17.99 7.76 2.78
N SER A 114 -16.93 8.55 2.99
CA SER A 114 -16.63 9.11 4.31
C SER A 114 -17.74 10.05 4.80
N TYR A 115 -18.26 10.88 3.89
CA TYR A 115 -19.42 11.72 4.18
C TYR A 115 -20.65 10.87 4.51
N ALA A 116 -20.92 9.81 3.73
CA ALA A 116 -22.05 8.94 3.97
C ALA A 116 -21.95 8.18 5.31
N VAL A 117 -20.76 7.77 5.73
CA VAL A 117 -20.51 7.15 7.06
C VAL A 117 -20.71 8.16 8.18
N LEU A 118 -20.22 9.39 8.03
CA LEU A 118 -20.33 10.43 9.06
C LEU A 118 -21.80 10.78 9.40
N PHE A 119 -22.70 10.72 8.41
CA PHE A 119 -24.12 11.00 8.57
C PHE A 119 -24.99 9.73 8.65
N ASP A 120 -24.38 8.60 9.00
CA ASP A 120 -25.04 7.30 9.18
C ASP A 120 -25.97 6.90 8.01
N LYS A 121 -25.53 7.16 6.77
CA LYS A 121 -26.25 6.80 5.55
C LYS A 121 -25.91 5.40 5.04
N LEU A 122 -24.85 4.79 5.57
CA LEU A 122 -24.36 3.48 5.17
C LEU A 122 -24.23 2.57 6.38
N GLY A 123 -24.97 1.45 6.36
CA GLY A 123 -24.86 0.45 7.41
C GLY A 123 -23.54 -0.34 7.35
N ILE A 124 -23.16 -0.88 8.51
CA ILE A 124 -21.91 -1.65 8.69
C ILE A 124 -21.74 -2.84 7.73
N VAL A 125 -22.85 -3.46 7.30
CA VAL A 125 -22.83 -4.57 6.33
C VAL A 125 -22.27 -4.10 4.98
N ILE A 126 -22.70 -2.93 4.51
CA ILE A 126 -22.25 -2.36 3.23
C ILE A 126 -20.76 -2.03 3.29
N LEU A 127 -20.31 -1.44 4.41
CA LEU A 127 -18.90 -1.11 4.62
C LEU A 127 -18.01 -2.36 4.61
N ASN A 128 -18.48 -3.45 5.22
CA ASN A 128 -17.77 -4.73 5.20
C ASN A 128 -17.70 -5.35 3.81
N ILE A 129 -18.80 -5.35 3.06
CA ILE A 129 -18.82 -5.82 1.67
C ILE A 129 -17.84 -5.02 0.80
N LEU A 130 -17.73 -3.70 1.03
CA LEU A 130 -16.87 -2.81 0.26
C LEU A 130 -15.38 -3.18 0.40
N TRP A 131 -14.86 -3.31 1.61
CA TRP A 131 -13.45 -3.65 1.78
C TRP A 131 -13.14 -5.11 1.39
N ILE A 132 -14.05 -6.05 1.69
CA ILE A 132 -13.90 -7.46 1.30
C ILE A 132 -13.87 -7.61 -0.22
N SER A 133 -14.80 -6.96 -0.93
CA SER A 133 -14.85 -7.02 -2.39
C SER A 133 -13.59 -6.41 -3.03
N THR A 134 -13.09 -5.31 -2.47
CA THR A 134 -11.82 -4.69 -2.89
C THR A 134 -10.64 -5.67 -2.73
N CYS A 135 -10.56 -6.38 -1.61
CA CYS A 135 -9.51 -7.39 -1.40
C CYS A 135 -9.61 -8.54 -2.40
N VAL A 136 -10.81 -9.09 -2.61
CA VAL A 136 -11.03 -10.20 -3.56
C VAL A 136 -10.69 -9.77 -4.99
N ILE A 137 -11.18 -8.62 -5.44
CA ILE A 137 -10.89 -8.09 -6.78
C ILE A 137 -9.39 -7.86 -6.97
N SER A 138 -8.71 -7.29 -5.96
CA SER A 138 -7.26 -7.05 -6.02
C SER A 138 -6.46 -8.35 -6.16
N ILE A 139 -6.85 -9.41 -5.45
CA ILE A 139 -6.22 -10.74 -5.57
C ILE A 139 -6.44 -11.33 -6.96
N VAL A 140 -7.68 -11.28 -7.47
CA VAL A 140 -8.02 -11.78 -8.82
C VAL A 140 -7.22 -11.03 -9.88
N LEU A 141 -7.20 -9.70 -9.83
CA LEU A 141 -6.42 -8.87 -10.75
C LEU A 141 -4.93 -9.20 -10.67
N PHE A 142 -4.37 -9.38 -9.47
CA PHE A 142 -2.96 -9.73 -9.32
C PHE A 142 -2.61 -11.06 -10.00
N PHE A 143 -3.41 -12.12 -9.78
CA PHE A 143 -3.15 -13.42 -10.40
C PHE A 143 -3.39 -13.42 -11.90
N TRP A 144 -4.45 -12.76 -12.36
CA TRP A 144 -4.73 -12.60 -13.78
C TRP A 144 -3.63 -11.81 -14.50
N LEU A 145 -3.13 -10.74 -13.89
CA LEU A 145 -2.03 -9.93 -14.39
C LEU A 145 -0.73 -10.72 -14.48
N LYS A 146 -0.43 -11.51 -13.44
CA LYS A 146 0.73 -12.42 -13.43
C LYS A 146 0.62 -13.45 -14.55
N HIS A 147 -0.52 -14.14 -14.65
CA HIS A 147 -0.76 -15.16 -15.66
C HIS A 147 -0.63 -14.59 -17.08
N THR A 148 -1.21 -13.41 -17.30
CA THR A 148 -1.14 -12.72 -18.59
C THR A 148 0.31 -12.41 -18.95
N ASN A 149 1.04 -11.69 -18.10
CA ASN A 149 2.43 -11.33 -18.41
C ASN A 149 3.33 -12.56 -18.63
N GLU A 150 3.17 -13.64 -17.86
CA GLU A 150 3.92 -14.89 -18.05
C GLU A 150 3.57 -15.57 -19.39
N LYS A 151 2.30 -15.58 -19.79
CA LYS A 151 1.85 -16.13 -21.08
C LYS A 151 2.44 -15.34 -22.26
N TRP A 152 2.45 -14.00 -22.17
CA TRP A 152 3.06 -13.14 -23.18
C TRP A 152 4.56 -13.41 -23.31
N LEU A 153 5.27 -13.60 -22.20
CA LEU A 153 6.69 -13.97 -22.23
C LEU A 153 6.91 -15.33 -22.90
N GLN A 154 6.09 -16.34 -22.57
CA GLN A 154 6.17 -17.66 -23.19
C GLN A 154 5.93 -17.62 -24.70
N GLU A 155 4.97 -16.81 -25.16
CA GLU A 155 4.69 -16.63 -26.58
C GLU A 155 5.86 -15.94 -27.30
N MET A 156 6.49 -14.95 -26.67
CA MET A 156 7.66 -14.25 -27.21
C MET A 156 8.91 -15.14 -27.30
N GLU A 157 9.07 -16.10 -26.39
CA GLU A 157 10.23 -17.01 -26.32
C GLU A 157 10.00 -18.32 -27.10
N SER A 158 8.77 -18.60 -27.52
CA SER A 158 8.45 -19.78 -28.32
C SER A 158 9.14 -19.74 -29.69
N PRO A 159 9.88 -20.79 -30.07
CA PRO A 159 10.45 -20.90 -31.42
C PRO A 159 9.38 -21.05 -32.50
N ARG A 160 8.13 -21.37 -32.13
CA ARG A 160 6.95 -21.46 -33.01
C ARG A 160 6.01 -20.25 -32.86
N ARG A 161 6.54 -19.07 -32.54
CA ARG A 161 5.73 -17.85 -32.38
C ARG A 161 4.98 -17.50 -33.67
N LYS A 162 3.70 -17.14 -33.53
CA LYS A 162 2.85 -16.71 -34.66
C LYS A 162 2.95 -15.22 -34.95
N ARG A 163 3.31 -14.41 -33.95
CA ARG A 163 3.45 -12.95 -34.04
C ARG A 163 4.93 -12.54 -33.96
N SER A 164 5.34 -11.55 -34.74
CA SER A 164 6.62 -10.86 -34.58
C SER A 164 6.51 -9.83 -33.46
N PHE A 165 7.39 -9.93 -32.46
CA PHE A 165 7.45 -8.99 -31.35
C PHE A 165 8.70 -8.10 -31.49
N THR A 166 8.56 -6.83 -31.13
CA THR A 166 9.70 -5.91 -31.08
C THR A 166 10.58 -6.20 -29.86
N VAL A 167 11.84 -5.76 -29.92
CA VAL A 167 12.78 -5.89 -28.79
C VAL A 167 12.25 -5.14 -27.57
N SER A 168 11.64 -3.98 -27.78
CA SER A 168 11.08 -3.14 -26.73
C SER A 168 9.86 -3.77 -26.04
N GLN A 169 8.93 -4.38 -26.78
CA GLN A 169 7.82 -5.14 -26.19
C GLN A 169 8.33 -6.26 -25.28
N ARG A 170 9.37 -6.99 -25.71
CA ARG A 170 9.98 -8.04 -24.89
C ARG A 170 10.64 -7.49 -23.62
N PHE A 171 11.31 -6.35 -23.73
CA PHE A 171 11.89 -5.67 -22.56
C PHE A 171 10.80 -5.23 -21.57
N GLN A 172 9.69 -4.69 -22.07
CA GLN A 172 8.55 -4.26 -21.26
C GLN A 172 7.89 -5.42 -20.52
N VAL A 173 7.60 -6.56 -21.17
CA VAL A 173 7.04 -7.74 -20.48
C VAL A 173 7.99 -8.21 -19.37
N LYS A 174 9.30 -8.27 -19.66
CA LYS A 174 10.31 -8.67 -18.66
C LYS A 174 10.35 -7.70 -17.47
N GLU A 175 10.30 -6.41 -17.72
CA GLU A 175 10.28 -5.40 -16.66
C GLU A 175 8.95 -5.43 -15.88
N ASN A 176 7.81 -5.67 -16.53
CA ASN A 176 6.51 -5.85 -15.85
C ASN A 176 6.50 -7.09 -14.96
N ILE A 177 7.04 -8.23 -15.41
CA ILE A 177 7.20 -9.44 -14.57
C ILE A 177 8.13 -9.17 -13.40
N ARG A 178 9.24 -8.45 -13.63
CA ARG A 178 10.16 -8.04 -12.56
C ARG A 178 9.46 -7.14 -11.55
N ALA A 179 8.73 -6.13 -12.02
CA ALA A 179 7.94 -5.23 -11.20
C ALA A 179 6.86 -5.97 -10.41
N LEU A 180 6.18 -6.95 -11.01
CA LEU A 180 5.21 -7.82 -10.31
C LEU A 180 5.87 -8.66 -9.23
N LYS A 181 7.06 -9.22 -9.48
CA LYS A 181 7.81 -10.01 -8.49
C LYS A 181 8.26 -9.15 -7.30
N LEU A 182 8.69 -7.93 -7.56
CA LEU A 182 9.06 -6.95 -6.52
C LEU A 182 7.82 -6.44 -5.77
N GLY A 183 6.78 -6.06 -6.51
CA GLY A 183 5.51 -5.56 -6.00
C GLY A 183 4.67 -6.60 -5.27
N LYS A 184 4.86 -7.90 -5.53
CA LYS A 184 4.16 -9.01 -4.85
C LYS A 184 4.21 -8.84 -3.33
N ARG A 185 5.40 -8.61 -2.77
CA ARG A 185 5.57 -8.46 -1.31
C ARG A 185 4.79 -7.28 -0.77
N LEU A 186 4.79 -6.17 -1.51
CA LEU A 186 4.05 -4.96 -1.16
C LEU A 186 2.53 -5.21 -1.20
N VAL A 187 2.03 -5.75 -2.31
CA VAL A 187 0.60 -6.05 -2.50
C VAL A 187 0.07 -6.96 -1.39
N PHE A 188 0.77 -8.07 -1.10
CA PHE A 188 0.36 -8.97 -0.02
C PHE A 188 0.51 -8.35 1.37
N CYS A 189 1.45 -7.43 1.59
CA CYS A 189 1.57 -6.70 2.86
C CYS A 189 0.40 -5.73 3.07
N VAL A 190 0.02 -4.97 2.03
CA VAL A 190 -1.14 -4.06 2.08
C VAL A 190 -2.43 -4.86 2.27
N LEU A 191 -2.67 -5.89 1.45
CA LEU A 191 -3.86 -6.73 1.56
C LEU A 191 -3.92 -7.48 2.91
N GLY A 192 -2.79 -8.00 3.37
CA GLY A 192 -2.69 -8.64 4.68
C GLY A 192 -3.03 -7.69 5.82
N THR A 193 -2.55 -6.44 5.74
CA THR A 193 -2.91 -5.40 6.72
C THR A 193 -4.40 -5.10 6.68
N MET A 194 -4.99 -4.95 5.50
CA MET A 194 -6.43 -4.71 5.34
C MET A 194 -7.27 -5.86 5.93
N VAL A 195 -6.88 -7.12 5.67
CA VAL A 195 -7.59 -8.29 6.20
C VAL A 195 -7.45 -8.39 7.71
N VAL A 196 -6.24 -8.25 8.27
CA VAL A 196 -6.01 -8.33 9.71
C VAL A 196 -6.75 -7.22 10.45
N SER A 197 -6.63 -5.98 9.99
CA SER A 197 -7.30 -4.85 10.65
C SER A 197 -8.81 -4.87 10.42
N GLY A 198 -9.29 -5.18 9.21
CA GLY A 198 -10.72 -5.26 8.91
C GLY A 198 -11.43 -6.38 9.67
N THR A 199 -10.81 -7.56 9.78
CA THR A 199 -11.34 -8.64 10.63
C THR A 199 -11.30 -8.26 12.11
N GLY A 200 -10.24 -7.59 12.58
CA GLY A 200 -10.18 -7.05 13.94
C GLY A 200 -11.34 -6.09 14.25
N ILE A 201 -11.68 -5.20 13.32
CA ILE A 201 -12.82 -4.27 13.47
C ILE A 201 -14.14 -5.05 13.57
N ILE A 202 -14.35 -6.05 12.70
CA ILE A 202 -15.55 -6.90 12.76
C ILE A 202 -15.67 -7.60 14.11
N LEU A 203 -14.58 -8.19 14.61
CA LEU A 203 -14.57 -8.92 15.89
C LEU A 203 -14.88 -8.03 17.09
N VAL A 204 -14.42 -6.77 17.06
CA VAL A 204 -14.75 -5.76 18.07
C VAL A 204 -16.22 -5.36 17.97
N ILE A 205 -16.74 -5.09 16.77
CA ILE A 205 -18.15 -4.71 16.56
C ILE A 205 -19.12 -5.83 16.96
N GLN A 206 -18.74 -7.10 16.75
CA GLN A 206 -19.54 -8.27 17.13
C GLN A 206 -19.38 -8.64 18.63
N GLU A 207 -18.62 -7.86 19.40
CA GLU A 207 -18.33 -8.09 20.83
C GLU A 207 -17.65 -9.44 21.13
N TRP A 208 -17.02 -10.08 20.13
CA TRP A 208 -16.24 -11.32 20.32
C TRP A 208 -14.91 -11.05 21.04
N ILE A 209 -14.44 -9.81 21.00
CA ILE A 209 -13.21 -9.34 21.62
C ILE A 209 -13.53 -8.10 22.47
N PRO A 210 -12.88 -7.91 23.64
CA PRO A 210 -13.11 -6.74 24.48
C PRO A 210 -12.96 -5.40 23.75
N GLN A 211 -13.88 -4.47 24.02
CA GLN A 211 -13.94 -3.16 23.36
C GLN A 211 -12.67 -2.32 23.51
N PHE A 212 -11.90 -2.48 24.61
CA PHE A 212 -10.65 -1.73 24.80
C PHE A 212 -9.58 -2.05 23.74
N LEU A 213 -9.67 -3.23 23.09
CA LEU A 213 -8.77 -3.62 22.00
C LEU A 213 -9.07 -2.88 20.69
N CYS A 214 -10.20 -2.17 20.60
CA CYS A 214 -10.53 -1.25 19.50
C CYS A 214 -9.36 -0.33 19.17
N HIS A 215 -8.75 0.32 20.17
CA HIS A 215 -7.63 1.22 19.93
C HIS A 215 -6.39 0.53 19.35
N PHE A 216 -6.15 -0.73 19.71
CA PHE A 216 -5.05 -1.48 19.15
C PHE A 216 -5.29 -1.73 17.65
N VAL A 217 -6.51 -2.15 17.31
CA VAL A 217 -6.92 -2.38 15.92
C VAL A 217 -6.91 -1.09 15.10
N GLU A 218 -7.43 0.01 15.64
CA GLU A 218 -7.39 1.34 15.01
C GLU A 218 -5.94 1.80 14.75
N ASN A 219 -5.06 1.67 15.75
CA ASN A 219 -3.65 2.02 15.58
C ASN A 219 -2.96 1.10 14.55
N CYS A 220 -3.36 -0.18 14.46
CA CYS A 220 -2.93 -1.08 13.38
C CYS A 220 -3.43 -0.63 11.99
N VAL A 221 -4.48 0.18 11.88
CA VAL A 221 -4.86 0.78 10.59
C VAL A 221 -4.03 2.04 10.32
N PHE A 222 -3.95 2.95 11.30
CA PHE A 222 -3.37 4.28 11.10
C PHE A 222 -1.83 4.28 11.06
N LEU A 223 -1.19 3.31 11.70
CA LEU A 223 0.27 3.17 11.68
C LEU A 223 0.78 2.30 10.53
N ASN A 224 -0.09 1.95 9.56
CA ASN A 224 0.29 1.07 8.46
C ASN A 224 1.54 1.45 7.66
N PRO A 225 1.94 2.74 7.50
CA PRO A 225 3.14 3.05 6.75
C PRO A 225 4.39 2.60 7.50
N LEU A 226 4.33 2.44 8.83
CA LEU A 226 5.49 2.03 9.64
C LEU A 226 5.98 0.62 9.31
N TRP A 227 5.13 -0.29 8.81
CA TRP A 227 5.56 -1.61 8.34
C TRP A 227 5.52 -1.77 6.81
N ILE A 228 4.58 -1.11 6.12
CA ILE A 228 4.52 -1.13 4.65
C ILE A 228 5.78 -0.50 4.04
N CYS A 229 6.25 0.63 4.56
CA CYS A 229 7.44 1.31 4.04
C CYS A 229 8.72 0.46 4.20
N PRO A 230 9.02 -0.15 5.36
CA PRO A 230 10.11 -1.11 5.45
C PRO A 230 9.98 -2.27 4.46
N VAL A 231 8.80 -2.89 4.32
CA VAL A 231 8.60 -3.98 3.36
C VAL A 231 8.91 -3.52 1.94
N PHE A 232 8.50 -2.31 1.57
CA PHE A 232 8.84 -1.71 0.28
C PHE A 232 10.36 -1.52 0.11
N MET A 233 11.00 -0.88 1.09
CA MET A 233 12.45 -0.61 1.10
C MET A 233 13.28 -1.90 1.01
N TYR A 234 12.87 -2.96 1.70
CA TYR A 234 13.53 -4.27 1.66
C TYR A 234 13.22 -5.07 0.39
N SER A 235 12.17 -4.72 -0.36
CA SER A 235 11.80 -5.41 -1.60
C SER A 235 12.66 -4.96 -2.78
N LEU A 236 13.17 -3.73 -2.77
CA LEU A 236 14.06 -3.19 -3.82
C LEU A 236 15.54 -3.35 -3.42
N PRO A 237 16.36 -4.14 -4.15
CA PRO A 237 17.76 -4.36 -3.79
C PRO A 237 18.59 -3.07 -3.67
N ALA A 238 18.32 -2.08 -4.54
CA ALA A 238 18.99 -0.79 -4.52
C ALA A 238 18.71 0.00 -3.23
N TRP A 239 17.48 -0.08 -2.72
CA TRP A 239 17.04 0.67 -1.55
C TRP A 239 17.33 -0.08 -0.26
N LYS A 240 17.32 -1.43 -0.30
CA LYS A 240 17.62 -2.28 0.84
C LYS A 240 18.96 -1.95 1.49
N GLU A 241 20.01 -1.78 0.70
CA GLU A 241 21.35 -1.50 1.23
C GLU A 241 21.47 -0.06 1.76
N GLN A 242 20.80 0.91 1.14
CA GLN A 242 20.74 2.29 1.66
C GLN A 242 19.92 2.37 2.95
N PHE A 243 18.76 1.71 2.99
CA PHE A 243 17.88 1.65 4.15
C PHE A 243 18.59 1.02 5.36
N LYS A 244 19.32 -0.09 5.16
CA LYS A 244 20.15 -0.69 6.22
C LYS A 244 21.21 0.24 6.78
N LYS A 245 21.80 1.10 5.94
CA LYS A 245 22.80 2.09 6.36
C LYS A 245 22.18 3.27 7.11
N ALA A 246 20.93 3.60 6.82
CA ALA A 246 20.20 4.71 7.44
C ALA A 246 19.76 4.39 8.88
N PHE A 247 19.52 3.12 9.22
CA PHE A 247 19.36 2.74 10.63
C PHE A 247 20.72 2.82 11.31
N PRO A 248 20.82 3.39 12.52
CA PRO A 248 21.99 3.21 13.34
C PRO A 248 22.12 1.71 13.54
N SER A 249 23.07 1.10 12.82
CA SER A 249 23.35 -0.31 13.01
C SER A 249 23.56 -0.51 14.50
N LEU A 250 23.03 -1.60 15.07
CA LEU A 250 23.37 -2.09 16.40
C LEU A 250 24.86 -2.51 16.41
N ALA A 251 25.75 -1.57 16.07
CA ALA A 251 27.19 -1.70 16.03
C ALA A 251 27.71 -2.06 17.41
N TRP A 252 27.00 -1.64 18.47
CA TRP A 252 27.24 -2.03 19.85
C TRP A 252 27.05 -3.54 20.08
N ILE A 253 26.01 -4.17 19.52
CA ILE A 253 25.79 -5.63 19.62
C ILE A 253 26.75 -6.41 18.72
N LYS A 254 27.13 -5.86 17.56
CA LYS A 254 28.11 -6.50 16.66
C LYS A 254 29.55 -6.38 17.14
N ARG A 255 29.87 -5.45 18.06
CA ARG A 255 31.24 -5.25 18.55
C ARG A 255 31.72 -6.41 19.41
N GLU A 256 30.82 -7.09 20.12
CA GLU A 256 31.18 -8.24 20.97
C GLU A 256 31.40 -9.55 20.20
N ARG A 257 30.94 -9.66 18.94
CA ARG A 257 31.09 -10.89 18.13
C ARG A 257 32.25 -10.88 17.12
N LYS A 258 33.05 -9.81 17.06
CA LYS A 258 34.17 -9.69 16.10
C LYS A 258 35.54 -10.02 16.71
N LEU A 259 35.63 -11.06 17.53
CA LEU A 259 36.89 -11.74 17.80
C LEU A 259 37.06 -12.86 16.76
N GLY A 260 37.85 -12.58 15.72
CA GLY A 260 38.51 -13.62 14.91
C GLY A 260 37.76 -14.23 13.73
N VAL A 261 37.29 -13.45 12.75
CA VAL A 261 36.95 -14.00 11.43
C VAL A 261 37.65 -13.19 10.34
N VAL A 262 38.56 -13.84 9.61
CA VAL A 262 39.27 -13.32 8.45
C VAL A 262 38.26 -13.02 7.34
N ASN A 263 38.31 -11.80 6.79
CA ASN A 263 37.46 -11.41 5.67
C ASN A 263 37.88 -12.16 4.40
N VAL A 264 37.02 -13.03 3.90
CA VAL A 264 37.10 -13.54 2.53
C VAL A 264 36.10 -12.72 1.71
N GLU A 265 36.55 -12.13 0.59
CA GLU A 265 35.67 -11.40 -0.31
C GLU A 265 34.53 -12.32 -0.78
N PRO A 266 33.25 -11.89 -0.69
CA PRO A 266 32.14 -12.71 -1.12
C PRO A 266 32.22 -12.94 -2.64
N VAL A 267 32.12 -14.20 -3.05
CA VAL A 267 32.22 -14.68 -4.45
C VAL A 267 31.29 -13.93 -5.42
N GLU A 268 30.20 -13.34 -4.93
CA GLU A 268 29.27 -12.52 -5.74
C GLU A 268 29.88 -11.19 -6.22
N ASP A 269 30.74 -10.55 -5.42
CA ASP A 269 31.39 -9.28 -5.80
C ASP A 269 32.45 -9.50 -6.88
N VAL A 270 33.18 -10.62 -6.80
CA VAL A 270 34.11 -11.05 -7.86
C VAL A 270 33.36 -11.33 -9.17
N LYS A 271 32.20 -11.97 -9.09
CA LYS A 271 31.38 -12.30 -10.27
C LYS A 271 30.80 -11.05 -10.93
N LYS A 272 30.30 -10.09 -10.15
CA LYS A 272 29.82 -8.79 -10.66
C LYS A 272 30.93 -7.99 -11.33
N LYS A 273 32.12 -7.95 -10.72
CA LYS A 273 33.29 -7.23 -11.26
C LYS A 273 33.80 -7.86 -12.55
N ARG A 274 33.71 -9.19 -12.67
CA ARG A 274 34.05 -9.91 -13.90
C ARG A 274 33.04 -9.64 -15.02
N ILE A 275 31.73 -9.64 -14.71
CA ILE A 275 30.67 -9.32 -15.68
C ILE A 275 30.78 -7.87 -16.19
N SER A 276 31.10 -6.89 -15.32
CA SER A 276 31.30 -5.51 -15.76
C SER A 276 32.51 -5.38 -16.68
N MET A 277 33.62 -6.05 -16.37
CA MET A 277 34.80 -6.06 -17.26
C MET A 277 34.52 -6.72 -18.62
N GLU A 278 33.79 -7.85 -18.65
CA GLU A 278 33.41 -8.49 -19.92
C GLU A 278 32.49 -7.59 -20.77
N THR A 279 31.58 -6.87 -20.11
CA THR A 279 30.66 -5.94 -20.79
C THR A 279 31.42 -4.76 -21.37
N ASP A 280 32.35 -4.17 -20.60
CA ASP A 280 33.19 -3.05 -21.06
C ASP A 280 34.09 -3.45 -22.24
N VAL A 281 34.65 -4.66 -22.22
CA VAL A 281 35.46 -5.20 -23.33
C VAL A 281 34.63 -5.33 -24.61
N HIS A 282 33.38 -5.80 -24.52
CA HIS A 282 32.49 -5.88 -25.68
C HIS A 282 32.13 -4.51 -26.25
N PHE A 283 31.92 -3.49 -25.41
CA PHE A 283 31.65 -2.13 -25.87
C PHE A 283 32.87 -1.46 -26.49
N ILE A 284 34.07 -1.70 -25.94
CA ILE A 284 35.33 -1.21 -26.52
C ILE A 284 35.57 -1.85 -27.90
N GLN A 285 35.43 -3.16 -28.00
CA GLN A 285 35.57 -3.87 -29.28
C GLN A 285 34.55 -3.39 -30.31
N LEU A 286 33.30 -3.16 -29.90
CA LEU A 286 32.30 -2.60 -30.80
C LEU A 286 32.78 -1.25 -31.34
N ASN A 287 33.19 -0.34 -30.45
CA ASN A 287 33.62 1.01 -30.83
C ASN A 287 34.82 0.98 -31.81
N GLU A 288 35.75 0.04 -31.65
CA GLU A 288 36.87 -0.17 -32.57
C GLU A 288 36.43 -0.70 -33.96
N PHE A 289 35.32 -1.44 -34.06
CA PHE A 289 34.79 -1.89 -35.35
C PHE A 289 33.99 -0.82 -36.12
N TRP A 290 33.58 0.26 -35.45
CA TRP A 290 32.80 1.36 -36.04
C TRP A 290 33.62 2.62 -36.36
N THR A 291 34.95 2.57 -36.17
CA THR A 291 35.89 3.63 -36.57
C THR A 291 36.85 3.11 -37.64
#